data_AF-A0A8T4DRE7-F1
#
_entry.id   AF-A0A8T4DRE7-F1
#
_cell.length_a   1.000
_cell.length_b   1.000
_cell.length_c   1.000
_cell.angle_alpha   90.00
_cell.angle_beta   90.00
_cell.angle_gamma   90.00
#
_symmetry.space_group_name_H-M   'P 1'
#
loop_
_entity.id
_entity.type
_entity.pdbx_description
1 polymer ?
#
loop_
_entity_poly.entity_id
_entity_poly.type
_entity_poly.pdbx_seq_one_letter_code
_entity_poly.pdbx_strand_id
1 'polypeptide(L)'
;MDILIHPERRFFEQFDEPLAFILGIYPTSNLGAVRSLGRAGISSIVLDANKNQAAFFSKYAKGVLCPHPKYHEEEYIDFLLEIGTKLPQKGILFPTGDTECLVILKHRDRLEKYYHFTMASYEVVNSIINKELFYHLLQSYNIAHPKTFFPKD
;
A
#
# COMPACT_ATOMS: atom_id res chain seq x y z
N MET A 1 11.76 -6.40 -20.38
CA MET A 1 10.52 -5.69 -19.97
C MET A 1 10.98 -4.47 -19.21
N ASP A 2 10.64 -3.29 -19.71
CA ASP A 2 11.13 -2.04 -19.15
C ASP A 2 10.40 -1.75 -17.82
N ILE A 3 11.19 -1.49 -16.78
CA ILE A 3 10.66 -1.13 -15.47
C ILE A 3 10.32 0.36 -15.50
N LEU A 4 9.09 0.67 -15.14
CA LEU A 4 8.61 2.04 -15.06
C LEU A 4 9.12 2.69 -13.77
N ILE A 5 9.39 3.98 -13.82
CA ILE A 5 9.78 4.77 -12.64
C ILE A 5 8.79 5.92 -12.48
N HIS A 6 8.65 6.78 -13.50
CA HIS A 6 7.64 7.84 -13.55
C HIS A 6 6.72 7.64 -14.76
N PRO A 7 5.69 6.80 -14.68
CA PRO A 7 4.73 6.64 -15.77
C PRO A 7 4.04 7.96 -16.11
N GLU A 8 3.88 8.22 -17.40
CA GLU A 8 3.17 9.39 -17.94
C GLU A 8 1.66 9.20 -17.92
N ARG A 9 0.89 10.29 -18.00
CA ARG A 9 -0.59 10.23 -18.04
C ARG A 9 -1.14 9.25 -19.08
N ARG A 10 -0.56 9.24 -20.29
CA ARG A 10 -0.95 8.34 -21.39
C ARG A 10 -0.85 6.85 -21.04
N PHE A 11 0.05 6.49 -20.11
CA PHE A 11 0.14 5.11 -19.62
C PHE A 11 -1.11 4.71 -18.81
N PHE A 12 -1.73 5.64 -18.08
CA PHE A 12 -2.91 5.35 -17.27
C PHE A 12 -4.20 5.41 -18.09
N GLU A 13 -4.25 6.22 -19.15
CA GLU A 13 -5.42 6.38 -20.03
C GLU A 13 -5.77 5.11 -20.83
N GLN A 14 -4.91 4.09 -20.84
CA GLN A 14 -5.22 2.80 -21.46
C GLN A 14 -6.14 1.89 -20.60
N PHE A 15 -6.47 2.31 -19.39
CA PHE A 15 -7.29 1.54 -18.45
C PHE A 15 -8.63 2.25 -18.23
N ASP A 16 -9.72 1.58 -18.59
CA ASP A 16 -11.08 2.10 -18.44
C ASP A 16 -11.60 2.01 -16.98
N GLU A 17 -11.00 1.14 -16.17
CA GLU A 17 -11.42 0.83 -14.79
C GLU A 17 -10.42 1.34 -13.75
N PRO A 18 -10.86 1.57 -12.47
CA PRO A 18 -9.97 2.06 -11.44
C PRO A 18 -8.82 1.08 -11.19
N LEU A 19 -7.59 1.59 -11.24
CA LEU A 19 -6.40 0.78 -11.05
C LEU A 19 -6.20 0.42 -9.57
N ALA A 20 -5.91 -0.85 -9.33
CA ALA A 20 -5.46 -1.32 -8.03
C ALA A 20 -3.94 -1.12 -7.88
N PHE A 21 -3.54 -0.37 -6.87
CA PHE A 21 -2.15 -0.13 -6.50
C PHE A 21 -1.77 -1.07 -5.36
N ILE A 22 -0.99 -2.11 -5.69
CA ILE A 22 -0.46 -3.06 -4.72
C ILE A 22 0.83 -2.48 -4.15
N LEU A 23 0.81 -2.16 -2.85
CA LEU A 23 1.92 -1.53 -2.15
C LEU A 23 2.51 -2.52 -1.16
N GLY A 24 3.79 -2.80 -1.23
CA GLY A 24 4.43 -3.59 -0.18
C GLY A 24 5.72 -4.23 -0.63
N ILE A 25 6.57 -4.57 0.32
CA ILE A 25 7.87 -5.20 0.08
C ILE A 25 7.86 -6.73 0.20
N TYR A 26 6.70 -7.32 0.54
CA TYR A 26 6.56 -8.77 0.76
C TYR A 26 6.21 -9.51 -0.54
N PRO A 27 7.12 -10.34 -1.09
CA PRO A 27 6.95 -10.90 -2.44
C PRO A 27 5.72 -11.80 -2.60
N THR A 28 5.39 -12.58 -1.56
CA THR A 28 4.29 -13.56 -1.59
C THR A 28 2.93 -12.88 -1.51
N SER A 29 2.77 -11.92 -0.59
CA SER A 29 1.53 -11.17 -0.41
C SER A 29 1.17 -10.37 -1.67
N ASN A 30 2.17 -9.68 -2.26
CA ASN A 30 1.97 -8.92 -3.49
C ASN A 30 1.56 -9.82 -4.66
N LEU A 31 2.26 -10.93 -4.88
CA LEU A 31 1.95 -11.83 -5.99
C LEU A 31 0.56 -12.47 -5.82
N GLY A 32 0.17 -12.79 -4.58
CA GLY A 32 -1.16 -13.29 -4.22
C GLY A 32 -2.25 -12.29 -4.58
N ALA A 33 -2.12 -11.04 -4.14
CA ALA A 33 -3.06 -9.95 -4.43
C ALA A 33 -3.19 -9.70 -5.94
N VAL A 34 -2.05 -9.53 -6.63
CA VAL A 34 -2.00 -9.33 -8.10
C VAL A 34 -2.70 -10.46 -8.85
N ARG A 35 -2.45 -11.72 -8.48
CA ARG A 35 -3.07 -12.86 -9.16
C ARG A 35 -4.56 -12.98 -8.86
N SER A 36 -4.98 -12.62 -7.65
CA SER A 36 -6.40 -12.62 -7.28
C SER A 36 -7.18 -11.61 -8.11
N LEU A 37 -6.69 -10.36 -8.13
CA LEU A 37 -7.30 -9.26 -8.89
C LEU A 37 -7.25 -9.52 -10.41
N GLY A 38 -6.12 -9.97 -10.92
CA GLY A 38 -5.96 -10.26 -12.35
C GLY A 38 -6.90 -11.37 -12.85
N ARG A 39 -7.20 -12.39 -12.03
CA ARG A 39 -8.21 -13.41 -12.37
C ARG A 39 -9.64 -12.87 -12.35
N ALA A 40 -9.89 -11.80 -11.59
CA ALA A 40 -11.15 -11.09 -11.59
C ALA A 40 -11.25 -10.01 -12.70
N GLY A 41 -10.25 -9.90 -13.58
CA GLY A 41 -10.23 -8.91 -14.67
C GLY A 41 -9.78 -7.52 -14.23
N ILE A 42 -9.27 -7.35 -13.01
CA ILE A 42 -8.84 -6.06 -12.47
C ILE A 42 -7.34 -5.86 -12.73
N SER A 43 -7.01 -4.80 -13.47
CA SER A 43 -5.62 -4.43 -13.73
C SER A 43 -4.95 -3.84 -12.49
N SER A 44 -3.71 -4.24 -12.25
CA SER A 44 -2.94 -3.81 -11.07
C SER A 44 -1.60 -3.18 -11.43
N ILE A 45 -1.20 -2.21 -10.61
CA ILE A 45 0.15 -1.64 -10.60
C ILE A 45 0.81 -2.08 -9.29
N VAL A 46 2.03 -2.60 -9.39
CA VAL A 46 2.83 -2.96 -8.21
C VAL A 46 3.86 -1.87 -7.98
N LEU A 47 3.84 -1.28 -6.78
CA LEU A 47 4.84 -0.33 -6.33
C LEU A 47 5.79 -1.01 -5.34
N ASP A 48 7.08 -1.03 -5.66
CA ASP A 48 8.12 -1.58 -4.79
C ASP A 48 9.45 -0.85 -5.04
N ALA A 49 10.27 -0.72 -4.00
CA ALA A 49 11.63 -0.18 -4.11
C ALA A 49 12.62 -1.20 -4.71
N ASN A 50 12.24 -2.48 -4.78
CA ASN A 50 13.00 -3.54 -5.41
C ASN A 50 12.33 -4.02 -6.70
N LYS A 51 12.95 -3.72 -7.84
CA LYS A 51 12.48 -4.17 -9.16
C LYS A 51 12.49 -5.68 -9.40
N ASN A 52 13.21 -6.45 -8.58
CA ASN A 52 13.40 -7.90 -8.78
C ASN A 52 12.26 -8.73 -8.15
N GLN A 53 11.21 -8.09 -7.67
CA GLN A 53 10.11 -8.76 -6.99
C GLN A 53 9.24 -9.52 -7.99
N ALA A 54 8.83 -10.74 -7.64
CA ALA A 54 8.08 -11.61 -8.55
C ALA A 54 6.80 -10.97 -9.11
N ALA A 55 6.16 -10.08 -8.35
CA ALA A 55 4.96 -9.37 -8.76
C ALA A 55 5.20 -8.39 -9.93
N PHE A 56 6.42 -7.86 -10.11
CA PHE A 56 6.78 -6.99 -11.25
C PHE A 56 6.71 -7.72 -12.60
N PHE A 57 6.92 -9.04 -12.57
CA PHE A 57 6.94 -9.90 -13.76
C PHE A 57 5.64 -10.65 -13.97
N SER A 58 4.62 -10.39 -13.14
CA SER A 58 3.30 -10.99 -13.32
C SER A 58 2.64 -10.46 -14.58
N LYS A 59 2.07 -11.35 -15.41
CA LYS A 59 1.25 -10.95 -16.57
C LYS A 59 0.02 -10.12 -16.21
N TYR A 60 -0.38 -10.13 -14.93
CA TYR A 60 -1.54 -9.40 -14.42
C TYR A 60 -1.22 -8.01 -13.88
N ALA A 61 0.05 -7.59 -13.92
CA ALA A 61 0.44 -6.30 -13.37
C ALA A 61 1.52 -5.59 -14.19
N LYS A 62 1.65 -4.29 -13.94
CA LYS A 62 2.82 -3.49 -14.34
C LYS A 62 3.60 -3.10 -13.08
N GLY A 63 4.89 -3.35 -13.08
CA GLY A 63 5.79 -2.94 -12.01
C GLY A 63 6.26 -1.50 -12.21
N VAL A 64 6.20 -0.71 -11.14
CA VAL A 64 6.72 0.66 -11.10
C VAL A 64 7.64 0.77 -9.87
N LEU A 65 8.88 1.17 -10.09
CA LEU A 65 9.86 1.39 -9.04
C LEU A 65 9.50 2.67 -8.28
N CYS A 66 9.50 2.60 -6.95
CA CYS A 66 9.19 3.74 -6.08
C CYS A 66 10.23 3.91 -4.95
N PRO A 67 10.26 5.07 -4.27
CA PRO A 67 11.03 5.23 -3.04
C PRO A 67 10.59 4.23 -1.95
N HIS A 68 11.47 3.94 -0.99
CA HIS A 68 11.15 3.01 0.09
C HIS A 68 10.39 3.75 1.23
N PRO A 69 9.16 3.35 1.59
CA PRO A 69 8.28 4.10 2.49
C PRO A 69 8.86 4.29 3.90
N LYS A 70 9.61 3.30 4.42
CA LYS A 70 10.27 3.39 5.73
C LYS A 70 11.43 4.40 5.79
N TYR A 71 12.23 4.48 4.73
CA TYR A 71 13.49 5.23 4.74
C TYR A 71 13.37 6.58 4.05
N HIS A 72 12.39 6.72 3.16
CA HIS A 72 12.14 7.88 2.31
C HIS A 72 10.63 8.21 2.30
N GLU A 73 10.05 8.40 3.49
CA GLU A 73 8.59 8.55 3.67
C GLU A 73 8.01 9.68 2.81
N GLU A 74 8.54 10.90 2.91
CA GLU A 74 8.03 12.04 2.13
C GLU A 74 8.20 11.85 0.63
N GLU A 75 9.36 11.36 0.17
CA GLU A 75 9.59 11.07 -1.25
C GLU A 75 8.60 10.02 -1.78
N TYR A 76 8.28 9.01 -0.97
CA TYR A 76 7.27 8.00 -1.31
C TYR A 76 5.86 8.61 -1.43
N ILE A 77 5.50 9.54 -0.54
CA ILE A 77 4.20 10.22 -0.61
C ILE A 77 4.14 11.18 -1.80
N ASP A 78 5.20 11.95 -2.04
CA ASP A 78 5.30 12.84 -3.20
C ASP A 78 5.22 12.06 -4.51
N PHE A 79 5.85 10.89 -4.57
CA PHE A 79 5.74 9.95 -5.68
C PHE A 79 4.29 9.48 -5.92
N LEU A 80 3.56 9.11 -4.86
CA LEU A 80 2.15 8.75 -4.97
C LEU A 80 1.28 9.94 -5.40
N LEU A 81 1.57 11.15 -4.90
CA LEU A 81 0.86 12.36 -5.34
C LEU A 81 1.10 12.66 -6.82
N GLU A 82 2.33 12.50 -7.29
CA GLU A 82 2.69 12.67 -8.70
C GLU A 82 1.89 11.69 -9.57
N ILE A 83 1.89 10.40 -9.24
CA ILE A 83 1.06 9.39 -9.93
C ILE A 83 -0.41 9.79 -9.88
N GLY A 84 -0.92 10.16 -8.70
CA GLY A 84 -2.32 10.52 -8.48
C GLY A 84 -2.81 11.62 -9.41
N THR A 85 -1.97 12.64 -9.68
CA THR A 85 -2.30 13.74 -10.62
C THR A 85 -2.44 13.29 -12.08
N LYS A 86 -1.86 12.14 -12.43
CA LYS A 86 -1.83 11.57 -13.78
C LYS A 86 -2.92 10.52 -13.99
N LEU A 87 -3.66 10.13 -12.95
CA LEU A 87 -4.72 9.14 -13.08
C LEU A 87 -5.98 9.74 -13.72
N PRO A 88 -6.63 9.04 -14.66
CA PRO A 88 -7.91 9.48 -15.23
C PRO A 88 -9.05 9.43 -14.19
N GLN A 89 -8.93 8.55 -13.20
CA GLN A 89 -9.86 8.39 -12.08
C GLN A 89 -9.12 7.91 -10.83
N LYS A 90 -9.75 8.03 -9.65
CA LYS A 90 -9.08 7.66 -8.39
C LYS A 90 -8.60 6.21 -8.41
N GLY A 91 -7.34 5.99 -8.05
CA GLY A 91 -6.79 4.66 -7.84
C GLY A 91 -7.27 4.03 -6.54
N ILE A 92 -7.02 2.74 -6.33
CA ILE A 92 -7.37 2.05 -5.09
C ILE A 92 -6.08 1.51 -4.45
N LEU A 93 -5.78 1.90 -3.21
CA LEU A 93 -4.57 1.48 -2.51
C LEU A 93 -4.81 0.16 -1.77
N PHE A 94 -3.98 -0.84 -2.06
CA PHE A 94 -3.94 -2.14 -1.41
C PHE A 94 -2.54 -2.36 -0.81
N PRO A 95 -2.26 -1.83 0.40
CA PRO A 95 -1.03 -2.15 1.09
C PRO A 95 -1.06 -3.59 1.59
N THR A 96 0.04 -4.28 1.41
CA THR A 96 0.27 -5.67 1.83
C THR A 96 1.27 -5.77 2.99
N GLY A 97 1.80 -4.63 3.45
CA GLY A 97 2.71 -4.50 4.58
C GLY A 97 2.29 -3.39 5.54
N ASP A 98 2.68 -3.56 6.81
CA ASP A 98 2.34 -2.63 7.90
C ASP A 98 2.96 -1.24 7.69
N THR A 99 4.18 -1.18 7.13
CA THR A 99 4.88 0.09 6.88
C THR A 99 4.12 0.94 5.87
N GLU A 100 3.79 0.36 4.72
CA GLU A 100 3.05 1.03 3.66
C GLU A 100 1.70 1.50 4.17
N CYS A 101 1.00 0.63 4.90
CA CYS A 101 -0.32 0.92 5.46
C CYS A 101 -0.28 2.13 6.42
N LEU A 102 0.66 2.15 7.36
CA LEU A 102 0.80 3.26 8.31
C LEU A 102 1.23 4.56 7.63
N VAL A 103 2.19 4.49 6.70
CA VAL A 103 2.69 5.67 5.98
C VAL A 103 1.59 6.32 5.14
N ILE A 104 0.86 5.57 4.32
CA ILE A 104 -0.22 6.17 3.50
C ILE A 104 -1.36 6.72 4.36
N LEU A 105 -1.66 6.07 5.51
CA LEU A 105 -2.72 6.53 6.41
C LEU A 105 -2.34 7.81 7.15
N LYS A 106 -1.08 7.95 7.55
CA LYS A 106 -0.55 9.17 8.17
C LYS A 106 -0.69 10.38 7.24
N HIS A 107 -0.65 10.15 5.92
CA HIS A 107 -0.78 11.18 4.88
C HIS A 107 -2.11 11.11 4.12
N ARG A 108 -3.16 10.52 4.72
CA ARG A 108 -4.46 10.30 4.06
C ARG A 108 -5.02 11.58 3.44
N ASP A 109 -5.02 12.69 4.16
CA ASP A 109 -5.59 13.97 3.70
C ASP A 109 -4.97 14.47 2.39
N ARG A 110 -3.68 14.17 2.17
CA ARG A 110 -2.97 14.54 0.94
C ARG A 110 -3.37 13.63 -0.23
N LEU A 111 -3.56 12.33 0.05
CA LEU A 111 -3.73 11.28 -0.95
C LEU A 111 -5.20 11.00 -1.31
N GLU A 112 -6.15 11.26 -0.41
CA GLU A 112 -7.55 10.86 -0.58
C GLU A 112 -8.25 11.53 -1.77
N LYS A 113 -7.72 12.68 -2.25
CA LYS A 113 -8.17 13.30 -3.50
C LYS A 113 -7.87 12.47 -4.75
N TYR A 114 -6.90 11.56 -4.70
CA TYR A 114 -6.47 10.75 -5.83
C TYR A 114 -6.66 9.25 -5.63
N TYR A 115 -6.90 8.82 -4.38
CA TYR A 115 -6.94 7.41 -4.05
C TYR A 115 -8.09 7.06 -3.12
N HIS A 116 -8.68 5.89 -3.33
CA HIS A 116 -9.50 5.18 -2.38
C HIS A 116 -8.62 4.34 -1.44
N PHE A 117 -8.98 4.36 -0.16
CA PHE A 117 -8.31 3.62 0.90
C PHE A 117 -9.13 2.36 1.22
N THR A 118 -8.47 1.21 1.29
CA THR A 118 -9.13 -0.10 1.57
C THR A 118 -9.10 -0.49 3.05
N MET A 119 -8.65 0.43 3.91
CA MET A 119 -8.41 0.21 5.33
C MET A 119 -9.09 1.29 6.18
N ALA A 120 -9.23 0.99 7.47
CA ALA A 120 -9.75 1.91 8.49
C ALA A 120 -8.85 3.13 8.70
N SER A 121 -9.20 4.01 9.65
CA SER A 121 -8.39 5.19 9.96
C SER A 121 -7.01 4.83 10.52
N TYR A 122 -6.11 5.81 10.53
CA TYR A 122 -4.76 5.66 11.08
C TYR A 122 -4.78 5.16 12.52
N GLU A 123 -5.67 5.70 13.35
CA GLU A 123 -5.78 5.39 14.78
C GLU A 123 -6.17 3.93 14.99
N VAL A 124 -7.17 3.44 14.24
CA VAL A 124 -7.62 2.04 14.31
C VAL A 124 -6.49 1.11 13.88
N VAL A 125 -5.87 1.38 12.73
CA VAL A 125 -4.82 0.51 12.19
C VAL A 125 -3.58 0.51 13.09
N ASN A 126 -3.14 1.68 13.56
CA ASN A 126 -2.00 1.81 14.47
C ASN A 126 -2.25 1.10 15.80
N SER A 127 -3.49 1.14 16.33
CA SER A 127 -3.85 0.40 17.54
C SER A 127 -3.74 -1.12 17.40
N ILE A 128 -3.83 -1.66 16.18
CA ILE A 128 -3.73 -3.10 15.91
C ILE A 128 -2.28 -3.52 15.62
N ILE A 129 -1.55 -2.69 14.86
CA ILE A 129 -0.16 -2.97 14.46
C ILE A 129 0.79 -2.79 15.65
N ASN A 130 0.68 -1.69 16.39
CA ASN A 130 1.50 -1.45 17.58
C ASN A 130 1.06 -2.41 18.70
N LYS A 131 1.94 -3.33 19.10
CA LYS A 131 1.60 -4.37 20.08
C LYS A 131 1.31 -3.82 21.47
N GLU A 132 1.94 -2.73 21.88
CA GLU A 132 1.62 -2.08 23.15
C GLU A 132 0.21 -1.51 23.14
N LEU A 133 -0.12 -0.73 22.11
CA LEU A 133 -1.48 -0.19 21.93
C LEU A 133 -2.52 -1.32 21.80
N PHE A 134 -2.19 -2.39 21.07
CA PHE A 134 -3.08 -3.51 20.85
C PHE A 134 -3.44 -4.23 22.16
N TYR A 135 -2.45 -4.56 23.00
CA TYR A 135 -2.73 -5.23 24.26
C TYR A 135 -3.42 -4.31 25.28
N HIS A 136 -3.09 -3.02 25.30
CA HIS A 136 -3.87 -2.05 26.08
C HIS A 136 -5.32 -1.94 25.60
N LEU A 137 -5.56 -2.00 24.29
CA LEU A 137 -6.90 -2.02 23.71
C LEU A 137 -7.67 -3.26 24.18
N LEU A 138 -7.09 -4.46 24.08
CA LEU A 138 -7.71 -5.69 24.57
C LEU A 138 -8.07 -5.61 26.07
N GLN A 139 -7.17 -5.05 26.89
CA GLN A 139 -7.43 -4.83 28.31
C GLN A 139 -8.61 -3.88 28.53
N SER A 140 -8.68 -2.76 27.80
CA SER A 140 -9.77 -1.78 27.92
C SER A 140 -11.15 -2.36 27.57
N TYR A 141 -11.19 -3.35 26.67
CA TYR A 141 -12.41 -4.07 26.28
C TYR A 141 -12.65 -5.37 27.07
N ASN A 142 -11.85 -5.66 28.09
CA ASN A 142 -11.90 -6.92 28.87
C ASN A 142 -11.81 -8.20 28.00
N ILE A 143 -11.03 -8.17 26.92
CA ILE A 143 -10.78 -9.32 26.07
C ILE A 143 -9.60 -10.13 26.64
N ALA A 144 -9.79 -11.45 26.77
CA ALA A 144 -8.75 -12.35 27.29
C ALA A 144 -7.50 -12.35 26.40
N HIS A 145 -6.32 -12.16 27.01
CA HIS A 145 -5.02 -12.15 26.33
C HIS A 145 -3.90 -12.63 27.27
N PRO A 146 -2.75 -13.09 26.75
CA PRO A 146 -1.62 -13.47 27.57
C PRO A 146 -1.12 -12.30 28.43
N LYS A 147 -0.61 -12.61 29.63
CA LYS A 147 0.08 -11.63 30.46
C LYS A 147 1.26 -11.03 29.68
N THR A 148 1.17 -9.74 29.40
CA THR A 148 2.13 -9.03 28.56
C THR A 148 2.89 -8.01 29.39
N PHE A 149 4.18 -7.87 29.10
CA PHE A 149 5.05 -6.87 29.69
C PHE A 149 5.71 -6.10 28.55
N PHE A 150 5.89 -4.79 28.74
CA PHE A 150 6.56 -3.92 27.78
C PHE A 150 7.95 -3.58 28.29
N PRO A 151 8.96 -3.50 27.40
CA PRO A 151 10.25 -2.94 27.76
C PRO A 151 10.06 -1.55 28.37
N LYS A 152 10.80 -1.26 29.43
CA LYS A 152 10.98 0.09 29.94
C LYS A 152 12.36 0.55 29.48
N ASP A 153 12.47 1.78 29.03
CA ASP A 153 13.76 2.41 28.72
C ASP A 153 14.71 2.38 29.93
#